data_AF-A0A352XA17-F1
#
_entry.id   AF-A0A352XA17-F1
#
_cell.length_a   1.000
_cell.length_b   1.000
_cell.length_c   1.000
_cell.angle_alpha   90.00
_cell.angle_beta   90.00
_cell.angle_gamma   90.00
#
_symmetry.space_group_name_H-M   'P 1'
#
loop_
_entity.id
_entity.type
_entity.pdbx_description
1 polymer ?
#
loop_
_entity_poly.entity_id
_entity_poly.type
_entity_poly.pdbx_seq_one_letter_code
_entity_poly.pdbx_strand_id
1 'polypeptide(L)'
;QQLAAAEQRGRQEGRQEGIQEGIQPAIQQGREEGQRSILENFLRVRFGELDAFLAVFLVPVSALPANEFTLLLLQLSALTGDSQGIEQARRLLAESVLRMRFGLLGDTADATLRDRIPALATNLLALSPEELALLLQQLPQLSDEELLARLSN
;
A
#
# COMPACT_ATOMS: atom_id res chain seq x y z
N GLN A 1 -37.34 37.12 -9.70
CA GLN A 1 -37.51 35.65 -9.85
C GLN A 1 -36.25 34.96 -10.38
N GLN A 2 -35.56 35.47 -11.42
CA GLN A 2 -34.32 34.86 -11.94
C GLN A 2 -33.14 34.85 -10.95
N LEU A 3 -32.94 35.91 -10.15
CA LEU A 3 -31.89 35.98 -9.13
C LEU A 3 -32.02 34.90 -8.04
N ALA A 4 -33.22 34.70 -7.51
CA ALA A 4 -33.48 33.66 -6.51
C ALA A 4 -33.22 32.24 -7.06
N ALA A 5 -33.54 32.00 -8.34
CA ALA A 5 -33.25 30.73 -9.00
C ALA A 5 -31.74 30.51 -9.23
N ALA A 6 -30.99 31.57 -9.54
CA ALA A 6 -29.53 31.53 -9.68
C ALA A 6 -28.83 31.26 -8.34
N GLU A 7 -29.26 31.93 -7.26
CA GLU A 7 -28.74 31.70 -5.90
C GLU A 7 -29.06 30.29 -5.37
N GLN A 8 -30.21 29.75 -5.77
CA GLN A 8 -30.62 28.40 -5.38
C GLN A 8 -29.84 27.33 -6.15
N ARG A 9 -29.52 27.57 -7.43
CA ARG A 9 -28.60 26.72 -8.21
C ARG A 9 -27.17 26.75 -7.66
N GLY A 10 -26.60 27.94 -7.43
CA GLY A 10 -25.25 28.06 -6.89
C GLY A 10 -25.08 27.37 -5.53
N ARG A 11 -26.12 27.39 -4.67
CA ARG A 11 -26.14 26.63 -3.40
C ARG A 11 -26.32 25.12 -3.56
N GLN A 12 -26.88 24.64 -4.66
CA GLN A 12 -26.95 23.22 -4.96
C GLN A 12 -25.65 22.72 -5.58
N GLU A 13 -25.10 23.46 -6.54
CA GLU A 13 -23.82 23.18 -7.20
C GLU A 13 -22.68 23.18 -6.18
N GLY A 14 -22.52 24.25 -5.40
CA GLY A 14 -21.46 24.31 -4.37
C GLY A 14 -21.59 23.26 -3.26
N ARG A 15 -22.82 22.75 -2.99
CA ARG A 15 -22.99 21.60 -2.10
C ARG A 15 -22.56 20.30 -2.76
N GLN A 16 -22.90 20.08 -4.02
CA GLN A 16 -22.48 18.88 -4.75
C GLN A 16 -20.96 18.83 -4.95
N GLU A 17 -20.34 19.97 -5.26
CA GLU A 17 -18.89 20.10 -5.38
C GLU A 17 -18.21 19.86 -4.03
N GLY A 18 -18.65 20.54 -2.95
CA GLY A 18 -18.07 20.34 -1.62
C GLY A 18 -18.22 18.91 -1.08
N ILE A 19 -19.33 18.22 -1.41
CA ILE A 19 -19.53 16.80 -1.10
C ILE A 19 -18.55 15.93 -1.90
N GLN A 20 -18.38 16.17 -3.20
CA GLN A 20 -17.48 15.37 -4.03
C GLN A 20 -16.01 15.57 -3.64
N GLU A 21 -15.59 16.82 -3.45
CA GLU A 21 -14.21 17.17 -3.10
C GLU A 21 -13.85 16.75 -1.67
N GLY A 22 -14.80 16.81 -0.72
CA GLY A 22 -14.54 16.49 0.68
C GLY A 22 -14.72 15.02 1.05
N ILE A 23 -15.72 14.32 0.49
CA ILE A 23 -16.05 12.95 0.91
C ILE A 23 -15.06 11.94 0.32
N GLN A 24 -14.63 12.10 -0.92
CA GLN A 24 -13.77 11.10 -1.56
C GLN A 24 -12.41 10.94 -0.88
N PRO A 25 -11.67 12.03 -0.57
CA PRO A 25 -10.43 11.92 0.19
C PRO A 25 -10.64 11.35 1.60
N ALA A 26 -11.72 11.76 2.27
CA ALA A 26 -12.02 11.30 3.63
C ALA A 26 -12.34 9.80 3.70
N ILE A 27 -13.12 9.27 2.74
CA ILE A 27 -13.39 7.83 2.63
C ILE A 27 -12.09 7.07 2.35
N GLN A 28 -11.26 7.58 1.43
CA GLN A 28 -10.02 6.93 1.06
C GLN A 28 -9.03 6.88 2.24
N GLN A 29 -8.89 7.98 2.99
CA GLN A 29 -8.05 8.05 4.19
C GLN A 29 -8.58 7.10 5.29
N GLY A 30 -9.90 7.12 5.57
CA GLY A 30 -10.48 6.24 6.57
C GLY A 30 -10.32 4.75 6.24
N ARG A 31 -10.35 4.40 4.94
CA ARG A 31 -10.06 3.04 4.47
C ARG A 31 -8.61 2.65 4.74
N GLU A 32 -7.65 3.53 4.42
CA GLU A 32 -6.21 3.27 4.63
C GLU A 32 -5.87 3.16 6.12
N GLU A 33 -6.38 4.07 6.96
CA GLU A 33 -6.21 4.00 8.41
C GLU A 33 -6.81 2.73 9.02
N GLY A 34 -7.98 2.32 8.51
CA GLY A 34 -8.62 1.06 8.88
C GLY A 34 -7.79 -0.16 8.48
N GLN A 35 -7.32 -0.22 7.23
CA GLN A 35 -6.45 -1.30 6.75
C GLN A 35 -5.14 -1.36 7.54
N ARG A 36 -4.55 -0.21 7.85
CA ARG A 36 -3.35 -0.12 8.67
C ARG A 36 -3.57 -0.72 10.06
N SER A 37 -4.66 -0.34 10.70
CA SER A 37 -5.00 -0.85 12.03
C SER A 37 -5.25 -2.37 12.01
N ILE A 38 -5.91 -2.87 10.97
CA ILE A 38 -6.13 -4.31 10.79
C ILE A 38 -4.80 -5.04 10.60
N LEU A 39 -3.95 -4.55 9.70
CA LEU A 39 -2.66 -5.16 9.39
C LEU A 39 -1.72 -5.16 10.60
N GLU A 40 -1.59 -4.03 11.29
CA GLU A 40 -0.74 -3.93 12.48
C GLU A 40 -1.18 -4.93 13.56
N ASN A 41 -2.48 -4.97 13.88
CA ASN A 41 -2.99 -5.91 14.87
C ASN A 41 -2.83 -7.37 14.43
N PHE A 42 -3.07 -7.66 13.15
CA PHE A 42 -2.89 -8.99 12.58
C PHE A 42 -1.45 -9.48 12.77
N LEU A 43 -0.47 -8.65 12.37
CA LEU A 43 0.94 -8.98 12.49
C LEU A 43 1.35 -9.12 13.97
N ARG A 44 0.86 -8.24 14.85
CA ARG A 44 1.15 -8.30 16.30
C ARG A 44 0.63 -9.58 16.94
N VAL A 45 -0.60 -9.98 16.64
CA VAL A 45 -1.20 -11.23 17.15
C VAL A 45 -0.43 -12.44 16.63
N ARG A 46 0.05 -12.40 15.39
CA ARG A 46 0.69 -13.55 14.74
C ARG A 46 2.16 -13.72 15.13
N PHE A 47 2.90 -12.62 15.23
CA PHE A 47 4.37 -12.58 15.29
C PHE A 47 4.92 -11.92 16.57
N GLY A 48 4.07 -11.27 17.39
CA GLY A 48 4.48 -10.54 18.58
C GLY A 48 4.85 -9.08 18.26
N GLU A 49 5.83 -8.53 18.96
CA GLU A 49 6.27 -7.15 18.69
C GLU A 49 6.79 -6.99 17.27
N LEU A 50 6.35 -5.93 16.59
CA LEU A 50 6.78 -5.64 15.23
C LEU A 50 8.16 -5.01 15.25
N ASP A 51 9.09 -5.63 14.54
CA ASP A 51 10.38 -5.03 14.25
C ASP A 51 10.26 -3.86 13.26
N ALA A 52 11.37 -3.13 13.09
CA ALA A 52 11.43 -1.99 12.21
C ALA A 52 11.13 -2.34 10.73
N PHE A 53 11.48 -3.54 10.27
CA PHE A 53 11.21 -3.97 8.89
C PHE A 53 9.71 -4.17 8.66
N LEU A 54 9.00 -4.84 9.55
CA LEU A 54 7.56 -5.02 9.41
C LEU A 54 6.81 -3.69 9.54
N ALA A 55 7.26 -2.82 10.43
CA ALA A 55 6.62 -1.53 10.69
C ALA A 55 6.63 -0.59 9.47
N VAL A 56 7.73 -0.54 8.70
CA VAL A 56 7.84 0.38 7.55
C VAL A 56 6.88 0.05 6.41
N PHE A 57 6.45 -1.22 6.29
CA PHE A 57 5.50 -1.63 5.27
C PHE A 57 4.05 -1.31 5.62
N LEU A 58 3.72 -1.00 6.88
CA LEU A 58 2.34 -0.78 7.30
C LEU A 58 1.65 0.31 6.47
N VAL A 59 2.34 1.42 6.20
CA VAL A 59 1.79 2.53 5.41
C VAL A 59 1.53 2.14 3.95
N PRO A 60 2.53 1.74 3.15
CA PRO A 60 2.31 1.46 1.73
C PRO A 60 1.37 0.26 1.49
N VAL A 61 1.38 -0.75 2.37
CA VAL A 61 0.49 -1.92 2.23
C VAL A 61 -0.97 -1.55 2.52
N SER A 62 -1.22 -0.58 3.38
CA SER A 62 -2.60 -0.13 3.69
C SER A 62 -3.24 0.69 2.59
N ALA A 63 -2.45 1.13 1.61
CA ALA A 63 -2.95 1.77 0.40
C ALA A 63 -3.49 0.76 -0.63
N LEU A 64 -3.17 -0.54 -0.48
CA LEU A 64 -3.60 -1.58 -1.42
C LEU A 64 -5.13 -1.55 -1.64
N PRO A 65 -5.60 -1.88 -2.86
CA PRO A 65 -7.01 -2.13 -3.10
C PRO A 65 -7.57 -3.18 -2.13
N ALA A 66 -8.85 -3.04 -1.74
CA ALA A 66 -9.44 -3.88 -0.68
C ALA A 66 -9.40 -5.39 -0.97
N ASN A 67 -9.52 -5.79 -2.24
CA ASN A 67 -9.39 -7.18 -2.67
C ASN A 67 -7.95 -7.69 -2.50
N GLU A 68 -6.95 -6.92 -2.93
CA GLU A 68 -5.53 -7.26 -2.79
C GLU A 68 -5.12 -7.33 -1.31
N PHE A 69 -5.59 -6.38 -0.51
CA PHE A 69 -5.38 -6.39 0.94
C PHE A 69 -5.97 -7.65 1.60
N THR A 70 -7.17 -8.06 1.19
CA THR A 70 -7.81 -9.29 1.70
C THR A 70 -7.01 -10.54 1.33
N LEU A 71 -6.54 -10.64 0.08
CA LEU A 71 -5.70 -11.74 -0.37
C LEU A 71 -4.37 -11.81 0.40
N LEU A 72 -3.75 -10.65 0.65
CA LEU A 72 -2.54 -10.56 1.45
C LEU A 72 -2.77 -11.05 2.89
N LEU A 73 -3.85 -10.63 3.55
CA LEU A 73 -4.18 -11.11 4.90
C LEU A 73 -4.36 -12.64 4.93
N LEU A 74 -5.00 -13.21 3.91
CA LEU A 74 -5.14 -14.65 3.78
C LEU A 74 -3.77 -15.35 3.63
N GLN A 75 -2.87 -14.82 2.80
CA GLN A 75 -1.51 -15.35 2.64
C GLN A 75 -0.72 -15.28 3.95
N LEU A 76 -0.78 -14.14 4.65
CA LEU A 76 -0.13 -13.96 5.95
C LEU A 76 -0.68 -14.92 7.01
N SER A 77 -1.97 -15.26 6.95
CA SER A 77 -2.60 -16.19 7.91
C SER A 77 -2.07 -17.61 7.81
N ALA A 78 -1.56 -18.02 6.64
CA ALA A 78 -1.01 -19.34 6.41
C ALA A 78 0.44 -19.49 6.90
N LEU A 79 1.12 -18.37 7.23
CA LEU A 79 2.50 -18.39 7.69
C LEU A 79 2.61 -18.94 9.11
N THR A 80 3.77 -19.50 9.45
CA THR A 80 4.16 -19.92 10.81
C THR A 80 4.50 -18.71 11.69
N GLY A 81 4.56 -18.87 13.01
CA GLY A 81 4.87 -17.77 13.95
C GLY A 81 6.34 -17.69 14.34
N ASP A 82 7.17 -18.50 13.69
CA ASP A 82 8.60 -18.59 13.94
C ASP A 82 9.37 -17.58 13.05
N SER A 83 10.70 -17.60 13.15
CA SER A 83 11.56 -16.72 12.34
C SER A 83 11.37 -16.90 10.84
N GLN A 84 11.15 -18.14 10.38
CA GLN A 84 10.88 -18.42 8.97
C GLN A 84 9.58 -17.76 8.50
N GLY A 85 8.52 -17.85 9.31
CA GLY A 85 7.25 -17.17 9.03
C GLY A 85 7.37 -15.65 9.02
N ILE A 86 8.19 -15.08 9.91
CA ILE A 86 8.47 -13.63 9.93
C ILE A 86 9.19 -13.17 8.66
N GLU A 87 10.23 -13.89 8.22
CA GLU A 87 10.94 -13.56 6.97
C GLU A 87 10.01 -13.69 5.75
N GLN A 88 9.14 -14.72 5.72
CA GLN A 88 8.14 -14.87 4.68
C GLN A 88 7.12 -13.73 4.69
N ALA A 89 6.71 -13.25 5.88
CA ALA A 89 5.83 -12.10 6.00
C ALA A 89 6.49 -10.84 5.43
N ARG A 90 7.74 -10.53 5.81
CA ARG A 90 8.49 -9.39 5.25
C ARG A 90 8.57 -9.46 3.74
N ARG A 91 8.85 -10.64 3.18
CA ARG A 91 8.90 -10.86 1.73
C ARG A 91 7.54 -10.64 1.06
N LEU A 92 6.45 -11.18 1.62
CA LEU A 92 5.11 -10.95 1.07
C LEU A 92 4.71 -9.47 1.08
N LEU A 93 5.02 -8.74 2.16
CA LEU A 93 4.77 -7.31 2.25
C LEU A 93 5.59 -6.53 1.20
N ALA A 94 6.88 -6.82 1.08
CA ALA A 94 7.77 -6.23 0.08
C ALA A 94 7.27 -6.47 -1.35
N GLU A 95 6.95 -7.72 -1.70
CA GLU A 95 6.43 -8.07 -3.02
C GLU A 95 5.08 -7.40 -3.30
N SER A 96 4.20 -7.28 -2.30
CA SER A 96 2.90 -6.60 -2.46
C SER A 96 3.06 -5.11 -2.78
N VAL A 97 3.97 -4.43 -2.08
CA VAL A 97 4.31 -3.03 -2.35
C VAL A 97 4.88 -2.86 -3.76
N LEU A 98 5.79 -3.74 -4.18
CA LEU A 98 6.37 -3.67 -5.53
C LEU A 98 5.33 -3.95 -6.62
N ARG A 99 4.45 -4.95 -6.45
CA ARG A 99 3.36 -5.21 -7.40
C ARG A 99 2.42 -4.02 -7.53
N MET A 100 2.03 -3.40 -6.41
CA MET A 100 1.24 -2.18 -6.44
C MET A 100 1.96 -1.06 -7.18
N ARG A 101 3.23 -0.84 -6.85
CA ARG A 101 4.04 0.23 -7.43
C ARG A 101 4.20 0.09 -8.94
N PHE A 102 4.41 -1.11 -9.45
CA PHE A 102 4.56 -1.36 -10.89
C PHE A 102 3.22 -1.60 -11.62
N GLY A 103 2.07 -1.40 -10.95
CA GLY A 103 0.76 -1.61 -11.56
C GLY A 103 0.50 -3.07 -11.94
N LEU A 104 1.10 -4.03 -11.24
CA LEU A 104 1.02 -5.47 -11.52
C LEU A 104 -0.08 -6.19 -10.72
N LEU A 105 -1.06 -5.45 -10.23
CA LEU A 105 -2.21 -6.01 -9.52
C LEU A 105 -3.19 -6.61 -10.54
N GLY A 106 -3.66 -7.84 -10.29
CA GLY A 106 -4.51 -8.59 -11.24
C GLY A 106 -3.76 -9.29 -12.39
N ASP A 107 -4.51 -9.91 -13.30
CA ASP A 107 -4.00 -10.92 -14.24
C ASP A 107 -3.35 -10.37 -15.52
N THR A 108 -3.56 -9.10 -15.88
CA THR A 108 -3.11 -8.51 -17.16
C THR A 108 -1.71 -7.87 -17.11
N ALA A 109 -0.99 -8.05 -16.00
CA ALA A 109 0.29 -7.43 -15.76
C ALA A 109 1.42 -8.02 -16.62
N ASP A 110 2.46 -7.23 -16.93
CA ASP A 110 3.65 -7.68 -17.66
C ASP A 110 4.29 -8.88 -16.94
N ALA A 111 4.26 -10.05 -17.58
CA ALA A 111 4.79 -11.30 -17.05
C ALA A 111 6.30 -11.19 -16.76
N THR A 112 7.05 -10.46 -17.58
CA THR A 112 8.50 -10.29 -17.43
C THR A 112 8.83 -9.53 -16.16
N LEU A 113 8.09 -8.44 -15.89
CA LEU A 113 8.30 -7.64 -14.68
C LEU A 113 7.80 -8.37 -13.44
N ARG A 114 6.68 -9.11 -13.55
CA ARG A 114 6.14 -9.96 -12.48
C ARG A 114 7.17 -11.00 -12.01
N ASP A 115 7.90 -11.63 -12.94
CA ASP A 115 8.92 -12.62 -12.61
C ASP A 115 10.15 -12.02 -11.90
N ARG A 116 10.37 -10.71 -12.03
CA ARG A 116 11.45 -9.99 -11.32
C ARG A 116 11.10 -9.60 -9.89
N ILE A 117 9.81 -9.60 -9.53
CA ILE A 117 9.34 -9.15 -8.20
C ILE A 117 10.04 -9.88 -7.04
N PRO A 118 10.22 -11.22 -7.05
CA PRO A 118 10.98 -11.91 -6.01
C PRO A 118 12.41 -11.38 -5.79
N ALA A 119 13.14 -11.12 -6.87
CA ALA A 119 14.51 -10.64 -6.80
C ALA A 119 14.55 -9.18 -6.31
N LEU A 120 13.65 -8.33 -6.80
CA LEU A 120 13.52 -6.95 -6.36
C LEU A 120 13.13 -6.86 -4.88
N ALA A 121 12.23 -7.73 -4.39
CA ALA A 121 11.88 -7.81 -2.98
C ALA A 121 13.07 -8.25 -2.12
N THR A 122 13.89 -9.17 -2.62
CA THR A 122 15.13 -9.58 -1.95
C THR A 122 16.10 -8.40 -1.81
N ASN A 123 16.31 -7.64 -2.87
CA ASN A 123 17.18 -6.46 -2.86
C ASN A 123 16.62 -5.33 -1.98
N LEU A 124 15.29 -5.16 -1.96
CA LEU A 124 14.60 -4.22 -1.09
C LEU A 124 14.80 -4.56 0.39
N LEU A 125 14.70 -5.85 0.75
CA LEU A 125 14.90 -6.33 2.12
C LEU A 125 16.37 -6.41 2.54
N ALA A 126 17.31 -6.28 1.60
CA ALA A 126 18.74 -6.18 1.90
C ALA A 126 19.15 -4.79 2.40
N LEU A 127 18.30 -3.77 2.21
CA LEU A 127 18.50 -2.43 2.76
C LEU A 127 18.40 -2.44 4.29
N SER A 128 19.07 -1.50 4.96
CA SER A 128 18.80 -1.25 6.38
C SER A 128 17.36 -0.75 6.58
N PRO A 129 16.78 -0.90 7.79
CA PRO A 129 15.44 -0.37 8.09
C PRO A 129 15.28 1.12 7.76
N GLU A 130 16.32 1.92 8.01
CA GLU A 130 16.35 3.35 7.74
C GLU A 130 16.33 3.66 6.23
N GLU A 131 17.17 2.97 5.46
CA GLU A 131 17.21 3.11 4.00
C GLU A 131 15.91 2.63 3.35
N LEU A 132 15.35 1.53 3.85
CA LEU A 132 14.06 1.01 3.41
C LEU A 132 12.94 2.01 3.70
N ALA A 133 12.89 2.58 4.92
CA ALA A 133 11.91 3.59 5.28
C ALA A 133 11.99 4.82 4.35
N LEU A 134 13.20 5.30 4.08
CA LEU A 134 13.45 6.44 3.20
C LEU A 134 12.99 6.14 1.77
N LEU A 135 13.33 4.95 1.25
CA LEU A 135 12.93 4.53 -0.09
C LEU A 135 11.42 4.41 -0.21
N LEU A 136 10.74 3.80 0.76
CA LEU A 136 9.28 3.65 0.78
C LEU A 136 8.56 5.00 0.86
N GLN A 137 9.12 5.98 1.58
CA GLN A 137 8.59 7.35 1.62
C GLN A 137 8.69 8.05 0.26
N GLN A 138 9.78 7.82 -0.47
CA GLN A 138 10.01 8.40 -1.81
C GLN A 138 9.27 7.64 -2.93
N LEU A 139 8.80 6.43 -2.65
CA LEU A 139 8.25 5.50 -3.62
C LEU A 139 7.19 6.10 -4.58
N PRO A 140 6.24 6.96 -4.12
CA PRO A 140 5.24 7.58 -5.01
C PRO A 140 5.83 8.57 -6.03
N GLN A 141 7.04 9.09 -5.78
CA GLN A 141 7.69 10.12 -6.61
C GLN A 141 8.73 9.53 -7.56
N LEU A 142 9.22 8.32 -7.30
CA LEU A 142 10.20 7.66 -8.16
C LEU A 142 9.54 7.21 -9.45
N SER A 143 10.28 7.26 -10.57
CA SER A 143 9.92 6.54 -11.79
C SER A 143 10.24 5.04 -11.67
N ASP A 144 9.64 4.23 -12.54
CA ASP A 144 9.87 2.77 -12.57
C ASP A 144 11.33 2.46 -12.87
N GLU A 145 11.93 3.21 -13.80
CA GLU A 145 13.33 3.08 -14.18
C GLU A 145 14.28 3.39 -13.00
N GLU A 146 14.04 4.49 -12.29
CA GLU A 146 14.84 4.86 -11.11
C GLU A 146 14.70 3.82 -9.98
N LEU A 147 13.48 3.34 -9.71
CA LEU A 147 13.26 2.31 -8.70
C LEU A 147 13.97 1.01 -9.07
N LEU A 148 13.87 0.59 -10.33
CA LEU A 148 14.58 -0.58 -10.82
C LEU A 148 16.09 -0.40 -10.73
N ALA A 149 16.64 0.77 -11.09
CA ALA A 149 18.06 1.06 -10.98
C ALA A 149 18.56 0.98 -9.53
N ARG A 150 17.81 1.52 -8.57
CA ARG A 150 18.14 1.44 -7.14
C ARG A 150 18.09 0.03 -6.57
N LEU A 151 17.23 -0.82 -7.13
CA LEU A 151 17.06 -2.21 -6.71
C LEU A 151 17.81 -3.22 -7.60
N SER A 152 18.60 -2.75 -8.57
CA SER A 152 19.47 -3.58 -9.40
C SER A 152 20.85 -3.66 -8.74
N ASN A 153 20.94 -4.41 -7.63
CA ASN A 153 22.21 -4.96 -7.17
C ASN A 153 22.49 -6.27 -7.90
#